data_AF-A0A940F395-F1
#
_entry.id   AF-A0A940F395-F1
#
_cell.length_a   1.000
_cell.length_b   1.000
_cell.length_c   1.000
_cell.angle_alpha   90.00
_cell.angle_beta   90.00
_cell.angle_gamma   90.00
#
_symmetry.space_group_name_H-M   'P 1'
#
loop_
_entity.id
_entity.type
_entity.pdbx_description
1 polymer ?
#
loop_
_entity_poly.entity_id
_entity_poly.type
_entity_poly.pdbx_seq_one_letter_code
_entity_poly.pdbx_strand_id
1 'polypeptide(L)' 'MKNPIKLVIDEPAPGSFLWTLLETDAGGAPRKVLRSAEFGADTYEAALAAGTRIMDAEIRKNVAAPAERDAR' A
#
# COMPACT_ATOMS: atom_id res chain seq x y z
N MET A 1 9.50 15.40 2.20
CA MET A 1 9.51 14.32 1.18
C MET A 1 8.26 13.47 1.36
N LYS A 2 7.60 13.05 0.28
CA LYS A 2 6.48 12.09 0.36
C LYS A 2 7.08 10.71 0.62
N ASN A 3 6.60 10.02 1.66
CA ASN A 3 7.14 8.73 2.07
C ASN A 3 6.82 7.67 1.01
N PRO A 4 7.78 6.80 0.62
CA PRO A 4 7.52 5.75 -0.37
C PRO A 4 6.45 4.76 0.12
N ILE A 5 5.77 4.12 -0.83
CA ILE A 5 4.78 3.08 -0.57
C ILE A 5 5.29 1.76 -1.14
N LYS A 6 5.19 0.69 -0.35
CA LYS A 6 5.50 -0.69 -0.75
C LYS A 6 4.22 -1.52 -0.76
N LEU A 7 3.98 -2.26 -1.84
CA LEU A 7 2.98 -3.32 -1.90
C LEU A 7 3.62 -4.66 -1.53
N VAL A 8 2.98 -5.38 -0.62
CA VAL A 8 3.35 -6.74 -0.21
C VAL A 8 2.18 -7.67 -0.50
N ILE A 9 2.47 -8.87 -0.98
CA ILE A 9 1.49 -9.95 -1.16
C ILE A 9 1.95 -11.11 -0.30
N ASP A 10 1.09 -11.56 0.60
CA ASP A 10 1.31 -12.70 1.48
C ASP A 10 0.29 -13.80 1.18
N GLU A 11 0.67 -15.06 1.34
CA GLU A 11 -0.21 -16.23 1.23
C GLU A 11 -0.38 -16.88 2.61
N PRO A 12 -1.24 -16.35 3.51
CA PRO A 12 -1.42 -16.90 4.86
C PRO A 12 -1.98 -18.33 4.89
N ALA A 13 -2.67 -18.74 3.83
CA ALA A 13 -3.17 -20.08 3.62
C ALA A 13 -3.04 -20.45 2.14
N PRO A 14 -2.81 -21.73 1.79
CA PRO A 14 -2.68 -22.15 0.40
C PRO A 14 -3.86 -21.69 -0.46
N GLY A 15 -3.55 -20.98 -1.54
CA GLY A 15 -4.53 -20.42 -2.48
C GLY A 15 -5.26 -19.16 -1.98
N SER A 16 -4.84 -18.56 -0.86
CA SER A 16 -5.44 -17.34 -0.34
C SER A 16 -4.38 -16.24 -0.21
N PHE A 17 -4.47 -15.22 -1.07
CA PHE A 17 -3.48 -14.16 -1.19
C PHE A 17 -4.01 -12.83 -0.66
N LEU A 18 -3.34 -12.23 0.32
CA LEU A 18 -3.66 -10.92 0.87
C LEU A 18 -2.65 -9.89 0.41
N TRP A 19 -3.13 -8.72 0.00
CA TRP A 19 -2.28 -7.57 -0.28
C TRP A 19 -2.24 -6.60 0.91
N THR A 20 -1.08 -5.99 1.16
CA THR A 20 -0.89 -4.92 2.14
C THR A 20 -0.07 -3.79 1.53
N LEU A 21 -0.52 -2.55 1.71
CA LEU A 21 0.23 -1.34 1.39
C LEU A 21 0.89 -0.79 2.65
N LEU A 22 2.21 -0.63 2.59
CA LEU A 22 3.03 -0.13 3.66
C LEU A 22 3.63 1.22 3.26
N GLU A 23 3.51 2.22 4.13
CA GLU A 23 4.37 3.39 4.07
C GLU A 23 5.76 2.99 4.58
N THR A 24 6.80 3.37 3.84
CA THR A 24 8.19 3.10 4.22
C THR A 24 8.95 4.40 4.43
N ASP A 25 10.13 4.30 5.04
CA ASP A 25 11.11 5.38 4.94
C ASP A 25 11.88 5.37 3.63
N ALA A 26 12.84 6.29 3.50
CA ALA A 26 13.71 6.41 2.33
C ALA A 26 14.61 5.17 2.12
N GLY A 27 14.86 4.37 3.17
CA GLY A 27 15.59 3.11 3.08
C GLY A 27 14.70 1.90 2.75
N GLY A 28 13.38 2.11 2.61
CA GLY A 28 12.42 1.04 2.34
C GLY A 28 11.96 0.27 3.59
N ALA A 29 12.35 0.70 4.80
CA ALA A 29 11.89 0.07 6.03
C ALA A 29 10.40 0.42 6.28
N PRO A 30 9.52 -0.57 6.51
CA PRO A 30 8.12 -0.31 6.81
C PRO A 30 7.95 0.51 8.09
N ARG A 31 7.13 1.56 8.02
CA ARG A 31 6.78 2.40 9.18
C ARG A 31 5.33 2.22 9.60
N LYS A 32 4.42 2.05 8.63
CA LYS A 32 2.98 2.05 8.89
C LYS A 32 2.23 1.29 7.80
N VAL A 33 1.16 0.59 8.18
CA VAL A 33 0.18 0.05 7.22
C VAL A 33 -0.74 1.18 6.75
N LEU A 34 -0.81 1.41 5.45
CA LEU A 34 -1.72 2.36 4.82
C LEU A 34 -3.08 1.71 4.55
N ARG A 35 -3.07 0.56 3.90
CA ARG A 35 -4.27 -0.20 3.50
C ARG A 35 -3.94 -1.69 3.46
N SER A 36 -4.96 -2.52 3.59
CA SER A 36 -4.84 -3.97 3.43
C SER A 36 -6.09 -4.51 2.75
N ALA A 37 -5.97 -5.69 2.17
CA ALA A 37 -7.11 -6.47 1.71
C ALA A 37 -8.04 -6.79 2.89
N GLU A 38 -9.35 -6.71 2.65
CA GLU A 38 -10.36 -7.18 3.61
C GLU A 38 -10.52 -8.72 3.54
N PHE A 39 -10.34 -9.28 2.34
CA PHE A 39 -10.45 -10.70 2.05
C PHE A 39 -9.30 -11.18 1.18
N GLY A 40 -8.94 -12.46 1.31
CA GLY A 40 -7.98 -13.12 0.44
C GLY A 40 -8.51 -13.25 -0.99
N ALA A 41 -7.64 -13.05 -1.96
CA ALA A 41 -7.90 -13.39 -3.35
C ALA A 41 -7.47 -14.83 -3.64
N ASP A 42 -8.15 -15.50 -4.56
CA ASP A 42 -7.85 -16.90 -4.91
C ASP A 42 -6.54 -17.07 -5.71
N THR A 43 -5.99 -15.97 -6.25
CA THR A 43 -4.73 -15.97 -6.99
C THR A 43 -3.83 -14.79 -6.61
N TYR A 44 -2.52 -15.02 -6.75
CA TYR A 44 -1.50 -14.00 -6.53
C TYR A 44 -1.71 -12.78 -7.45
N GLU A 45 -2.03 -13.01 -8.72
CA GLU A 45 -2.24 -11.96 -9.72
C GLU A 45 -3.47 -11.11 -9.40
N ALA A 46 -4.53 -11.72 -8.87
CA ALA A 46 -5.72 -10.98 -8.44
C ALA A 46 -5.40 -10.08 -7.25
N ALA A 47 -4.66 -10.58 -6.25
CA ALA A 47 -4.18 -9.77 -5.13
C ALA A 47 -3.24 -8.64 -5.58
N LEU A 48 -2.30 -8.94 -6.48
CA LEU A 48 -1.34 -7.97 -7.03
C LEU A 48 -2.05 -6.86 -7.81
N ALA A 49 -2.99 -7.22 -8.68
CA ALA A 49 -3.74 -6.26 -9.48
C ALA A 49 -4.65 -5.39 -8.59
N ALA A 50 -5.28 -5.97 -7.56
CA ALA A 50 -6.06 -5.20 -6.59
C ALA A 50 -5.17 -4.23 -5.81
N GLY A 51 -4.06 -4.72 -5.24
CA GLY A 51 -3.10 -3.92 -4.50
C GLY A 51 -2.51 -2.77 -5.32
N THR A 52 -2.13 -3.02 -6.57
CA THR A 52 -1.58 -2.00 -7.49
C THR A 52 -2.58 -0.87 -7.76
N ARG A 53 -3.85 -1.21 -8.04
CA ARG A 53 -4.90 -0.19 -8.28
C ARG A 53 -5.08 0.74 -7.08
N ILE A 54 -5.04 0.18 -5.86
CA ILE A 54 -5.16 0.97 -4.64
C ILE A 54 -3.88 1.77 -4.38
N MET A 55 -2.71 1.21 -4.64
CA MET A 55 -1.43 1.91 -4.55
C MET A 55 -1.41 3.15 -5.44
N ASP A 56 -1.84 3.03 -6.69
CA ASP A 56 -1.94 4.17 -7.62
C ASP A 56 -2.90 5.25 -7.09
N ALA A 57 -4.01 4.84 -6.48
CA ALA A 57 -4.96 5.78 -5.87
C ALA A 57 -4.35 6.51 -4.66
N GLU A 58 -3.60 5.81 -3.81
CA GLU A 58 -2.91 6.42 -2.66
C GLU A 58 -1.76 7.35 -3.11
N ILE A 59 -1.00 6.98 -4.16
CA ILE A 59 0.01 7.85 -4.76
C ILE A 59 -0.64 9.15 -5.24
N ARG A 60 -1.77 9.07 -5.96
CA ARG A 60 -2.49 10.28 -6.42
C ARG A 60 -2.99 11.15 -5.27
N LYS A 61 -3.56 10.55 -4.20
CA LYS A 61 -3.98 11.29 -2.99
C LYS A 61 -2.81 12.00 -2.32
N ASN A 62 -1.68 11.30 -2.19
CA ASN A 62 -0.47 11.86 -1.63
C ASN A 62 0.09 12.98 -2.50
N VAL A 63 -0.07 12.92 -3.84
CA VAL A 63 0.27 14.01 -4.76
C VAL A 63 -0.62 15.24 -4.53
N ALA A 64 -1.93 15.05 -4.32
CA ALA A 64 -2.94 16.11 -4.22
C ALA A 64 -3.08 16.78 -2.85
N ALA A 65 -2.57 16.19 -1.75
CA ALA A 65 -2.60 16.84 -0.45
C ALA A 65 -1.71 18.11 -0.44
N PRO A 66 -2.28 19.32 -0.20
CA PRO A 66 -1.49 20.53 -0.06
C PRO A 66 -0.56 20.42 1.16
N ALA A 67 0.59 21.08 1.08
CA ALA A 67 1.51 21.27 2.19
C ALA A 67 0.89 22.21 3.26
N GLU A 68 -0.18 21.79 3.92
CA GLU A 68 -0.73 22.48 5.09
C GLU A 68 -0.22 21.82 6.38
N ARG A 69 1.09 21.89 6.63
CA ARG A 69 1.67 21.65 7.96
C ARG A 69 2.86 22.55 8.31
N ASP A 70 3.10 23.63 7.58
CA ASP A 70 4.13 24.64 7.92
C ASP A 70 3.51 26.02 8.17
N ALA A 71 2.56 26.09 9.10
CA ALA A 71 2.12 27.33 9.72
C ALA A 71 1.53 27.07 11.11
N ARG A 72 2.39 26.95 12.13
CA ARG A 72 2.04 27.26 13.51
C ARG A 72 3.26 27.75 14.28
#